data_AF-A0A183TNN0-F1
#
_entry.id   AF-A0A183TNN0-F1
#
_cell.length_a   1.000
_cell.length_b   1.000
_cell.length_c   1.000
_cell.angle_alpha   90.00
_cell.angle_beta   90.00
_cell.angle_gamma   90.00
#
_symmetry.space_group_name_H-M   'P 1'
#
loop_
_entity.id
_entity.type
_entity.pdbx_description
1 polymer ?
#
loop_
_entity_poly.entity_id
_entity_poly.type
_entity_poly.pdbx_seq_one_letter_code
_entity_poly.pdbx_strand_id
1 'polypeptide(L)'
;MAPNNPECPEQAAPQQRGDLILVYKIINGLEKGLRFEDMFQCHLSPHLHGHTMKLRTKMSKLNLRSEFFTQRVIQQWNNLPQSVVEATSLQMYKQRLDNYMRPLSSLQV
;
A
#
# COMPACT_ATOMS: atom_id res chain seq x y z
N MET A 1 6.87 -36.40 10.36
CA MET A 1 7.83 -35.28 10.50
C MET A 1 7.62 -34.39 9.29
N ALA A 2 7.19 -33.14 9.49
CA ALA A 2 6.55 -32.29 8.48
C ALA A 2 7.46 -31.94 7.27
N PRO A 3 6.90 -31.70 6.07
CA PRO A 3 7.68 -31.20 4.94
C PRO A 3 8.10 -29.75 5.22
N ASN A 4 9.40 -29.51 5.10
CA ASN A 4 10.01 -28.19 5.14
C ASN A 4 9.39 -27.33 4.04
N ASN A 5 8.54 -26.39 4.45
CA ASN A 5 8.02 -25.34 3.60
C ASN A 5 9.20 -24.41 3.27
N PRO A 6 9.57 -24.14 2.01
CA PRO A 6 10.54 -23.10 1.73
C PRO A 6 9.88 -21.77 2.08
N GLU A 7 10.29 -21.20 3.21
CA GLU A 7 10.02 -19.80 3.55
C GLU A 7 10.47 -18.96 2.35
N CYS A 8 9.48 -18.37 1.66
CA CYS A 8 9.73 -17.52 0.52
C CYS A 8 10.51 -16.30 1.04
N PRO A 9 11.76 -16.08 0.58
CA PRO A 9 12.62 -15.10 1.19
C PRO A 9 12.00 -13.71 1.12
N GLU A 10 11.98 -13.08 2.28
CA GLU A 10 11.82 -11.68 2.69
C GLU A 10 12.60 -10.68 1.77
N GLN A 11 12.38 -10.76 0.46
CA GLN A 11 13.04 -9.96 -0.57
C GLN A 11 12.02 -9.56 -1.65
N ALA A 12 11.16 -8.59 -1.35
CA ALA A 12 10.34 -7.92 -2.36
C ALA A 12 10.43 -6.38 -2.25
N ALA A 13 11.63 -5.86 -1.96
CA ALA A 13 11.89 -4.43 -1.81
C ALA A 13 11.64 -3.54 -3.07
N PRO A 14 11.53 -4.04 -4.32
CA PRO A 14 11.14 -3.17 -5.46
C PRO A 14 9.62 -3.09 -5.71
N GLN A 15 8.87 -4.17 -5.45
CA GLN A 15 7.44 -4.25 -5.79
C GLN A 15 6.58 -3.40 -4.85
N GLN A 16 6.83 -3.48 -3.53
CA GLN A 16 6.00 -2.81 -2.53
C GLN A 16 5.95 -1.29 -2.69
N ARG A 17 7.09 -0.66 -3.01
CA ARG A 17 7.15 0.79 -3.27
C ARG A 17 6.37 1.16 -4.53
N GLY A 18 6.53 0.38 -5.60
CA GLY A 18 5.81 0.60 -6.86
C GLY A 18 4.29 0.50 -6.67
N ASP A 19 3.84 -0.49 -5.91
CA ASP A 19 2.42 -0.75 -5.66
C ASP A 19 1.76 0.35 -4.84
N LEU A 20 2.45 0.84 -3.79
CA LEU A 20 1.96 1.95 -2.97
C LEU A 20 1.93 3.28 -3.72
N ILE A 21 2.89 3.49 -4.63
CA ILE A 21 2.88 4.65 -5.55
C ILE A 21 1.71 4.55 -6.52
N LEU A 22 1.44 3.36 -7.05
CA LEU A 22 0.31 3.13 -7.95
C LEU A 22 -1.02 3.45 -7.26
N VAL A 23 -1.22 3.00 -6.03
CA VAL A 23 -2.43 3.31 -5.25
C VAL A 23 -2.59 4.81 -5.00
N TYR A 24 -1.51 5.50 -4.61
CA TYR A 24 -1.57 6.96 -4.44
C TYR A 24 -2.04 7.65 -5.73
N LYS A 25 -1.51 7.24 -6.88
CA LYS A 25 -1.93 7.81 -8.16
C LYS A 25 -3.39 7.48 -8.49
N ILE A 26 -3.86 6.26 -8.21
CA ILE A 26 -5.27 5.87 -8.41
C ILE A 26 -6.20 6.72 -7.54
N ILE A 27 -5.86 6.91 -6.25
CA ILE A 27 -6.65 7.73 -5.30
C ILE A 27 -6.70 9.19 -5.76
N ASN A 28 -5.58 9.72 -6.26
CA ASN A 28 -5.49 11.11 -6.71
C ASN A 28 -5.93 11.30 -8.18
N GLY A 29 -6.44 10.25 -8.85
CA GLY A 29 -6.88 10.33 -10.24
C GLY A 29 -5.77 10.59 -11.26
N LEU A 30 -4.51 10.29 -10.91
CA LEU A 30 -3.33 10.48 -11.75
C LEU A 30 -3.06 9.31 -12.70
N GLU A 31 -3.70 8.14 -12.50
CA GLU A 31 -3.57 7.01 -13.41
C GLU A 31 -4.66 6.95 -14.48
N LYS A 32 -4.23 6.71 -15.72
CA LYS A 32 -5.12 6.61 -16.88
C LYS A 32 -5.51 5.14 -17.08
N GLY A 33 -6.78 4.81 -16.83
CA GLY A 33 -7.35 3.49 -17.12
C GLY A 33 -7.72 2.64 -15.91
N LEU A 34 -7.30 3.03 -14.70
CA LEU A 34 -7.74 2.40 -13.45
C LEU A 34 -8.49 3.44 -12.61
N ARG A 35 -9.78 3.18 -12.36
CA ARG A 35 -10.59 4.00 -11.45
C ARG A 35 -10.50 3.42 -10.05
N PHE A 36 -10.38 4.30 -9.05
CA PHE A 36 -10.39 3.92 -7.65
C PHE A 36 -11.57 3.00 -7.31
N GLU A 37 -12.76 3.35 -7.81
CA GLU A 37 -14.03 2.66 -7.57
C GLU A 37 -14.10 1.25 -8.18
N ASP A 38 -13.19 0.92 -9.11
CA ASP A 38 -13.14 -0.40 -9.76
C ASP A 38 -12.45 -1.43 -8.86
N MET A 39 -11.43 -1.00 -8.11
CA MET A 39 -10.56 -1.86 -7.32
C MET A 39 -10.73 -1.71 -5.79
N PHE A 40 -11.05 -0.49 -5.33
CA PHE A 40 -11.01 -0.12 -3.92
C PHE A 40 -12.32 0.48 -3.43
N GLN A 41 -12.53 0.41 -2.12
CA GLN A 41 -13.57 1.13 -1.41
C GLN A 41 -12.91 1.93 -0.27
N CYS A 42 -13.12 3.25 -0.24
CA CYS A 42 -12.66 4.09 0.87
C CYS A 42 -13.48 3.75 2.12
N HIS A 43 -12.80 3.58 3.25
CA HIS A 43 -13.44 3.56 4.56
C HIS A 43 -12.98 4.76 5.36
N LEU A 44 -13.67 5.88 5.18
CA LEU A 44 -13.55 7.06 6.03
C LEU A 44 -14.22 6.73 7.37
N SER A 45 -13.46 6.15 8.29
CA SER A 45 -13.92 5.90 9.66
C SER A 45 -13.27 6.90 10.60
N PRO A 46 -14.02 7.89 11.13
CA PRO A 46 -13.47 8.91 12.03
C PRO A 46 -13.08 8.39 13.41
N HIS A 47 -13.31 7.10 13.72
CA HIS A 47 -13.19 6.52 15.07
C HIS A 47 -12.11 5.44 15.24
N LEU A 48 -11.23 5.22 14.26
CA LEU A 48 -10.18 4.18 14.39
C LEU A 48 -8.80 4.82 14.56
N HIS A 49 -8.11 4.49 15.66
CA HIS A 49 -6.71 4.82 15.88
C HIS A 49 -5.86 4.53 14.62
N GLY A 50 -5.18 5.57 14.10
CA GLY A 50 -4.45 5.56 12.82
C GLY A 50 -4.77 6.78 11.95
N HIS A 51 -4.66 6.63 10.61
CA HIS A 51 -4.99 7.67 9.64
C HIS A 51 -6.42 7.49 9.08
N THR A 52 -7.03 8.58 8.59
CA THR A 52 -8.43 8.65 8.14
C THR A 52 -8.70 7.97 6.79
N MET A 53 -7.65 7.69 6.02
CA MET A 53 -7.72 7.22 4.63
C MET A 53 -7.47 5.71 4.49
N LYS A 54 -8.21 4.89 5.25
CA LYS A 54 -8.07 3.43 5.16
C LYS A 54 -8.77 2.87 3.92
N LEU A 55 -8.12 1.91 3.27
CA LEU A 55 -8.64 1.24 2.06
C LEU A 55 -9.26 -0.12 2.42
N ARG A 56 -10.32 -0.49 1.70
CA ARG A 56 -10.89 -1.84 1.65
C ARG A 56 -10.94 -2.34 0.21
N THR A 57 -10.88 -3.65 0.06
CA THR A 57 -10.99 -4.30 -1.25
C THR A 57 -12.46 -4.32 -1.66
N LYS A 58 -12.74 -3.97 -2.92
CA LYS A 58 -14.03 -4.25 -3.53
C LYS A 58 -13.93 -5.68 -4.07
N MET A 59 -14.43 -6.65 -3.29
CA MET A 59 -14.39 -8.08 -3.62
C MET A 59 -15.10 -8.35 -4.95
N SER A 60 -14.38 -8.26 -6.07
CA SER A 60 -14.90 -8.67 -7.38
C SER A 60 -14.68 -10.17 -7.53
N LYS A 61 -15.77 -10.95 -7.36
CA LYS A 61 -15.82 -12.42 -7.41
C LYS A 61 -15.16 -13.09 -8.64
N LEU A 62 -14.80 -12.33 -9.67
CA LEU A 62 -14.27 -12.82 -10.94
C LEU A 62 -12.75 -12.91 -11.03
N ASN A 63 -11.96 -12.33 -10.11
CA ASN A 63 -10.51 -12.26 -10.29
C ASN A 63 -9.72 -12.59 -9.01
N LEU A 64 -9.67 -13.87 -8.62
CA LEU A 64 -8.88 -14.39 -7.49
C LEU A 64 -7.41 -13.92 -7.51
N ARG A 65 -6.81 -13.75 -8.71
CA ARG A 65 -5.43 -13.26 -8.86
C ARG A 65 -5.27 -11.75 -8.59
N SER A 66 -6.33 -10.98 -8.81
CA SER A 66 -6.40 -9.55 -8.46
C SER A 66 -6.61 -9.36 -6.95
N GLU A 67 -7.28 -10.30 -6.28
CA GLU A 67 -7.52 -10.22 -4.85
C GLU A 67 -6.22 -10.28 -4.02
N PHE A 68 -5.28 -11.15 -4.37
CA PHE A 68 -4.00 -11.23 -3.65
C PHE A 68 -3.16 -9.94 -3.76
N PHE A 69 -3.10 -9.34 -4.95
CA PHE A 69 -2.42 -8.07 -5.14
C PHE A 69 -3.10 -6.96 -4.34
N THR A 70 -4.43 -6.85 -4.49
CA THR A 70 -5.23 -5.81 -3.84
C THR A 70 -5.18 -5.92 -2.31
N GLN A 71 -5.29 -7.13 -1.75
CA GLN A 71 -5.20 -7.37 -0.31
C GLN A 71 -3.82 -7.02 0.27
N ARG A 72 -2.73 -7.44 -0.40
CA ARG A 72 -1.37 -7.10 0.04
C ARG A 72 -1.16 -5.60 0.07
N VAL A 73 -1.55 -4.90 -0.99
CA VAL A 73 -1.35 -3.45 -1.10
C VAL A 73 -2.21 -2.68 -0.10
N ILE A 74 -3.46 -3.11 0.13
CA ILE A 74 -4.32 -2.53 1.16
C ILE A 74 -3.72 -2.68 2.56
N GLN A 75 -3.20 -3.87 2.88
CA GLN A 75 -2.58 -4.11 4.18
C GLN A 75 -1.39 -3.16 4.39
N GLN A 76 -0.54 -3.00 3.37
CA GLN A 76 0.60 -2.07 3.45
C GLN A 76 0.14 -0.62 3.57
N TRP A 77 -0.84 -0.20 2.77
CA TRP A 77 -1.40 1.15 2.83
C TRP A 77 -1.98 1.47 4.21
N ASN A 78 -2.77 0.56 4.79
CA ASN A 78 -3.37 0.73 6.10
C ASN A 78 -2.34 0.78 7.25
N ASN A 79 -1.14 0.23 7.03
CA ASN A 79 -0.02 0.31 7.96
C ASN A 79 0.81 1.59 7.79
N LEU A 80 0.59 2.38 6.73
CA LEU A 80 1.30 3.64 6.56
C LEU A 80 0.88 4.67 7.64
N PRO A 81 1.84 5.47 8.13
CA PRO A 81 1.52 6.58 9.03
C PRO A 81 0.76 7.67 8.28
N GLN A 82 -0.06 8.42 9.02
CA GLN A 82 -0.86 9.52 8.48
C GLN A 82 0.01 10.55 7.73
N SER A 83 1.19 10.86 8.25
CA SER A 83 2.13 11.79 7.62
C SER A 83 2.52 11.38 6.20
N VAL A 84 2.63 10.09 5.90
CA VAL A 84 2.92 9.61 4.53
C VAL A 84 1.68 9.75 3.65
N VAL A 85 0.51 9.34 4.16
CA VAL A 85 -0.75 9.29 3.41
C VAL A 85 -1.30 10.69 3.08
N GLU A 86 -1.12 11.66 3.97
CA GLU A 86 -1.53 13.08 3.80
C GLU A 86 -0.56 13.89 2.92
N ALA A 87 0.24 13.24 2.09
CA ALA A 87 1.08 13.95 1.12
C ALA A 87 0.21 14.61 0.04
N THR A 88 0.35 15.92 -0.11
CA THR A 88 -0.37 16.75 -1.09
C THR A 88 0.14 16.62 -2.53
N SER A 89 1.25 15.90 -2.75
CA SER A 89 1.84 15.70 -4.06
C SER A 89 2.54 14.35 -4.18
N LEU A 90 2.57 13.78 -5.39
CA LEU A 90 3.22 12.51 -5.69
C LEU A 90 4.71 12.50 -5.30
N GLN A 91 5.41 13.62 -5.50
CA GLN A 91 6.81 13.75 -5.13
C GLN A 91 7.02 13.70 -3.61
N MET A 92 6.18 14.42 -2.85
CA MET A 92 6.21 14.38 -1.38
C MET A 92 5.84 12.99 -0.86
N TYR A 93 4.85 12.34 -1.46
CA TYR A 93 4.47 10.97 -1.11
C TYR A 93 5.63 10.01 -1.28
N LYS A 94 6.30 10.05 -2.44
CA LYS A 94 7.49 9.22 -2.71
C LYS A 94 8.59 9.46 -1.66
N GLN A 95 8.94 10.71 -1.38
CA GLN A 95 9.97 11.04 -0.38
C GLN A 95 9.61 10.54 1.02
N ARG A 96 8.36 10.74 1.46
CA ARG A 96 7.89 10.27 2.77
C ARG A 96 7.85 8.74 2.85
N LEU A 97 7.42 8.09 1.77
CA LEU A 97 7.41 6.63 1.65
C LEU A 97 8.84 6.06 1.67
N ASP A 98 9.77 6.65 0.92
CA ASP A 98 11.19 6.27 0.92
C ASP A 98 11.83 6.43 2.30
N ASN A 99 11.49 7.49 3.04
CA ASN A 99 11.95 7.67 4.43
C ASN A 99 11.34 6.64 5.40
N TYR A 100 10.07 6.28 5.21
CA TYR A 100 9.40 5.27 6.04
C TYR A 100 9.91 3.84 5.75
N MET A 101 10.21 3.55 4.48
CA MET A 101 10.70 2.24 4.03
C MET A 101 12.22 2.08 4.20
N ARG A 102 12.97 3.15 4.50
CA ARG A 102 14.39 3.04 4.81
C ARG A 102 14.58 2.27 6.12
N PRO A 103 15.38 1.19 6.13
CA PRO A 103 15.77 0.56 7.38
C PRO A 103 16.57 1.57 8.22
N LEU A 104 16.29 1.62 9.53
CA LEU A 104 16.99 2.47 10.51
C LEU A 104 18.49 2.11 10.70
N SER A 105 19.10 1.34 9.79
CA SER A 105 20.47 0.86 9.88
C SER A 105 21.51 1.74 9.16
N SER A 106 21.16 2.97 8.76
CA SER A 106 22.10 3.92 8.13
C SER A 106 22.30 5.23 8.88
N LEU A 107 21.81 5.34 10.12
CA LEU A 107 22.17 6.44 11.03
C LEU A 107 23.23 5.95 12.03
N GLN A 108 24.43 5.71 11.51
CA GLN A 108 25.68 5.87 12.27
C GLN A 108 26.62 6.71 11.42
N VAL A 109 26.80 7.97 11.82
CA VAL A 109 28.01 8.78 11.64
C VAL A 109 28.13 9.65 12.89
#